data_AF-A0AA35PVB2-F1
#
_entry.id   AF-A0AA35PVB2-F1
#
_cell.length_a   1.000
_cell.length_b   1.000
_cell.length_c   1.000
_cell.angle_alpha   90.00
_cell.angle_beta   90.00
_cell.angle_gamma   90.00
#
_symmetry.space_group_name_H-M   'P 1'
#
loop_
_entity.id
_entity.type
_entity.pdbx_description
1 polymer ?
#
loop_
_entity_poly.entity_id
_entity_poly.type
_entity_poly.pdbx_seq_one_letter_code
_entity_poly.pdbx_strand_id
1 'polypeptide(L)'
;MKTLAILSSTLMLATAVSSQTLCAINCFTTVYNQHPPTTCTLPSMYDCFCASPELQGYFIQCARSTCGSNADAAIQFGVDLCKDYGYTVTVPPAAAATAN
;
A
#
# COMPACT_ATOMS: atom_id res chain seq x y z
N MET A 1 -29.21 -29.89 38.73
CA MET A 1 -29.47 -28.90 37.68
C MET A 1 -28.65 -27.65 37.98
N LYS A 2 -27.60 -27.35 37.22
CA LYS A 2 -26.81 -26.11 37.39
C LYS A 2 -26.13 -25.75 36.07
N THR A 3 -26.91 -25.00 35.29
CA THR A 3 -26.52 -23.89 34.40
C THR A 3 -25.25 -24.07 33.56
N LEU A 4 -25.46 -24.51 32.31
CA LEU A 4 -24.51 -24.33 31.20
C LEU A 4 -24.45 -22.83 30.85
N ALA A 5 -23.43 -22.12 31.32
CA ALA A 5 -23.12 -20.79 30.83
C ALA A 5 -22.38 -20.93 29.50
N ILE A 6 -23.13 -20.80 28.41
CA ILE A 6 -22.60 -20.71 27.04
C ILE A 6 -21.92 -19.34 26.94
N LEU A 7 -20.60 -19.31 27.16
CA LEU A 7 -19.76 -18.15 26.86
C LEU A 7 -19.63 -18.06 25.33
N SER A 8 -20.57 -17.35 24.70
CA SER A 8 -20.44 -16.90 23.31
C SER A 8 -19.36 -15.82 23.25
N SER A 9 -18.10 -16.26 23.25
CA SER A 9 -16.96 -15.42 22.91
C SER A 9 -17.03 -15.10 21.42
N THR A 10 -17.75 -14.05 21.05
CA THR A 10 -17.57 -13.39 19.76
C THR A 10 -16.19 -12.75 19.75
N LEU A 11 -15.19 -13.56 19.41
CA LEU A 11 -13.84 -13.13 19.12
C LEU A 11 -13.95 -12.15 17.94
N MET A 12 -13.97 -10.85 18.21
CA MET A 12 -13.74 -9.85 17.18
C MET A 12 -12.30 -10.08 16.72
N LEU A 13 -12.13 -10.70 15.55
CA LEU A 13 -10.85 -10.73 14.86
C LEU A 13 -10.54 -9.28 14.45
N ALA A 14 -9.93 -8.53 15.37
CA ALA A 14 -9.23 -7.31 15.03
C ALA A 14 -8.09 -7.74 14.10
N THR A 15 -8.28 -7.57 12.79
CA THR A 15 -7.20 -7.75 11.82
C THR A 15 -6.16 -6.70 12.14
N ALA A 16 -5.07 -7.12 12.78
CA ALA A 16 -3.92 -6.26 13.02
C ALA A 16 -3.33 -5.88 11.65
N VAL A 17 -3.74 -4.73 11.12
CA VAL A 17 -3.07 -4.11 9.97
C VAL A 17 -1.70 -3.63 10.46
N SER A 18 -0.64 -4.17 9.87
CA SER A 18 0.72 -3.73 10.22
C SER A 18 0.93 -2.26 9.82
N SER A 19 1.81 -1.57 10.53
CA SER A 19 2.12 -0.15 10.29
C SER A 19 2.62 0.12 8.86
N GLN A 20 3.35 -0.83 8.27
CA GLN A 20 3.78 -0.77 6.88
C GLN A 20 2.61 -0.84 5.89
N THR A 21 1.63 -1.73 6.12
CA THR A 21 0.45 -1.86 5.26
C THR A 21 -0.43 -0.61 5.35
N LEU A 22 -0.61 -0.08 6.55
CA LEU A 22 -1.30 1.20 6.77
C LEU A 22 -0.62 2.35 6.01
N CYS A 23 0.72 2.43 6.05
CA CYS A 23 1.43 3.48 5.35
C CYS A 23 1.32 3.36 3.83
N ALA A 24 1.47 2.14 3.29
CA ALA A 24 1.29 1.88 1.86
C ALA A 24 -0.13 2.26 1.40
N ILE A 25 -1.17 1.86 2.14
CA ILE A 25 -2.56 2.22 1.82
C ILE A 25 -2.72 3.75 1.82
N ASN A 26 -2.23 4.45 2.84
CA ASN A 26 -2.35 5.90 2.92
C ASN A 26 -1.63 6.61 1.75
N CYS A 27 -0.45 6.12 1.37
CA CYS A 27 0.26 6.65 0.21
C CYS A 27 -0.48 6.39 -1.09
N PHE A 28 -1.03 5.19 -1.28
CA PHE A 28 -1.86 4.87 -2.44
C PHE A 28 -3.06 5.82 -2.53
N THR A 29 -3.80 6.00 -1.44
CA THR A 29 -4.92 6.95 -1.37
C THR A 29 -4.49 8.39 -1.68
N THR A 30 -3.34 8.82 -1.15
CA THR A 30 -2.79 10.16 -1.41
C THR A 30 -2.49 10.37 -2.89
N VAL A 31 -1.84 9.39 -3.53
CA VAL A 31 -1.53 9.44 -4.97
C VAL A 31 -2.81 9.54 -5.79
N TYR A 32 -3.83 8.74 -5.47
CA TYR A 32 -5.11 8.78 -6.17
C TYR A 32 -5.85 10.11 -6.03
N ASN A 33 -5.77 10.73 -4.85
CA ASN A 33 -6.42 12.02 -4.61
C ASN A 33 -5.71 13.16 -5.34
N GLN A 34 -4.38 13.13 -5.44
CA GLN A 34 -3.59 14.20 -6.07
C GLN A 34 -3.40 13.99 -7.58
N HIS A 35 -3.37 12.74 -8.02
CA HIS A 35 -3.13 12.32 -9.40
C HIS A 35 -4.20 11.32 -9.84
N PRO A 36 -5.50 11.71 -9.87
CA PRO A 36 -6.56 10.80 -10.25
C PRO A 36 -6.35 10.33 -11.70
N PRO A 37 -6.31 9.02 -11.98
CA PRO A 37 -6.16 8.51 -13.34
C PRO A 37 -7.49 8.60 -14.10
N THR A 38 -7.88 9.82 -14.49
CA THR A 38 -9.17 10.14 -15.13
C THR A 38 -9.38 9.48 -16.49
N THR A 39 -8.30 9.01 -17.13
CA THR A 39 -8.32 8.38 -18.45
C THR A 39 -8.10 6.87 -18.41
N CYS A 40 -7.91 6.26 -17.24
CA CYS A 40 -7.70 4.83 -17.15
C CYS A 40 -9.03 4.07 -17.20
N THR A 41 -9.12 3.09 -18.10
CA THR A 41 -10.31 2.26 -18.31
C THR A 41 -10.09 0.78 -17.92
N LEU A 42 -9.02 0.49 -17.18
CA LEU A 42 -8.73 -0.86 -16.74
C LEU A 42 -9.72 -1.32 -15.64
N PRO A 43 -9.88 -2.64 -15.44
CA PRO A 43 -10.97 -3.19 -14.62
C PRO A 43 -10.90 -2.82 -13.13
N SER A 44 -9.72 -2.45 -12.64
CA SER A 44 -9.43 -2.19 -11.23
C SER A 44 -8.59 -0.93 -11.07
N MET A 45 -8.77 -0.22 -9.94
CA MET A 45 -7.86 0.86 -9.56
C MET A 45 -6.43 0.33 -9.40
N TYR A 46 -6.23 -0.92 -8.97
CA TYR A 46 -4.89 -1.47 -8.88
C TYR A 46 -4.27 -1.72 -10.26
N ASP A 47 -5.06 -2.15 -11.26
CA ASP A 47 -4.59 -2.21 -12.64
C ASP A 47 -4.18 -0.84 -13.18
N CYS A 48 -5.01 0.18 -12.94
CA CYS A 48 -4.70 1.56 -13.36
C CYS A 48 -3.43 2.11 -12.71
N PHE A 49 -3.23 1.81 -11.43
CA PHE A 49 -2.03 2.17 -10.70
C PHE A 49 -0.81 1.45 -11.28
N CYS A 50 -0.90 0.14 -11.47
CA CYS A 50 0.20 -0.69 -11.92
C CYS A 50 0.52 -0.54 -13.41
N ALA A 51 -0.41 -0.04 -14.21
CA ALA A 51 -0.17 0.34 -15.60
C ALA A 51 0.47 1.73 -15.77
N SER A 52 0.51 2.56 -14.71
CA SER A 52 1.03 3.93 -14.78
C SER A 52 2.37 4.08 -14.03
N PRO A 53 3.50 4.21 -14.75
CA PRO A 53 4.80 4.46 -14.14
C PRO A 53 4.85 5.75 -13.31
N GLU A 54 4.07 6.76 -13.70
CA GLU A 54 3.98 8.03 -12.95
C GLU A 54 3.34 7.83 -11.59
N LEU A 55 2.21 7.11 -11.51
CA LEU A 55 1.53 6.83 -10.24
C LEU A 55 2.42 5.99 -9.31
N GLN A 56 3.15 5.01 -9.87
CA GLN A 56 4.14 4.23 -9.12
C GLN A 56 5.25 5.13 -8.58
N GLY A 57 5.74 6.08 -9.39
CA GLY A 57 6.73 7.07 -8.97
C GLY A 57 6.25 7.93 -7.81
N TYR A 58 5.02 8.46 -7.87
CA TYR A 58 4.44 9.23 -6.76
C TYR A 58 4.25 8.40 -5.49
N PHE A 59 3.87 7.12 -5.64
CA PHE A 59 3.74 6.21 -4.50
C PHE A 59 5.09 5.95 -3.82
N ILE A 60 6.14 5.66 -4.60
CA ILE A 60 7.50 5.44 -4.08
C ILE A 60 7.99 6.70 -3.34
N GLN A 61 7.75 7.88 -3.90
CA GLN A 61 8.10 9.15 -3.25
C GLN A 61 7.34 9.37 -1.95
N CYS A 62 6.03 9.09 -1.93
CA CYS A 62 5.23 9.17 -0.70
C CYS A 62 5.77 8.20 0.37
N ALA A 63 6.04 6.94 0.00
CA ALA A 63 6.52 5.94 0.93
C ALA A 63 7.85 6.36 1.58
N ARG A 64 8.79 6.88 0.78
CA ARG A 64 10.09 7.39 1.27
C ARG A 64 9.94 8.60 2.19
N SER A 65 8.99 9.48 1.89
CA SER A 65 8.83 10.73 2.64
C SER A 65 8.04 10.57 3.93
N THR A 66 7.12 9.59 3.98
CA THR A 66 6.11 9.51 5.05
C THR A 66 6.23 8.25 5.90
N CYS A 67 6.74 7.13 5.36
CA CYS A 67 6.73 5.85 6.08
C CYS A 67 7.95 5.63 6.99
N GLY A 68 8.94 6.53 6.98
CA GLY A 68 10.14 6.43 7.81
C GLY A 68 10.86 5.09 7.61
N SER A 69 11.15 4.37 8.70
CA SER A 69 11.79 3.05 8.66
C SER A 69 10.97 1.97 7.94
N ASN A 70 9.67 2.21 7.69
CA ASN A 70 8.80 1.28 6.98
C ASN A 70 8.73 1.56 5.47
N ALA A 71 9.48 2.55 4.96
CA ALA A 71 9.44 2.95 3.56
C ALA A 71 9.71 1.78 2.59
N ASP A 72 10.76 1.01 2.81
CA ASP A 72 11.11 -0.12 1.93
C ASP A 72 10.03 -1.20 1.96
N ALA A 73 9.47 -1.50 3.14
CA ALA A 73 8.38 -2.46 3.27
C ALA A 73 7.09 -1.99 2.58
N ALA A 74 6.78 -0.69 2.65
CA ALA A 74 5.64 -0.10 1.95
C ALA A 74 5.84 -0.08 0.43
N ILE A 75 7.06 0.23 -0.05
CA ILE A 75 7.41 0.15 -1.47
C ILE A 75 7.28 -1.29 -1.97
N GLN A 76 7.83 -2.26 -1.22
CA GLN A 76 7.77 -3.67 -1.58
C GLN A 76 6.32 -4.16 -1.65
N PHE A 77 5.44 -3.71 -0.75
CA PHE A 77 4.01 -4.00 -0.84
C PHE A 77 3.41 -3.55 -2.18
N GLY A 78 3.74 -2.34 -2.65
CA GLY A 78 3.29 -1.85 -3.96
C GLY A 78 3.88 -2.63 -5.14
N VAL A 79 5.15 -3.03 -5.05
CA VAL A 79 5.81 -3.88 -6.05
C VAL A 79 5.14 -5.24 -6.14
N ASP A 80 4.91 -5.90 -5.00
CA ASP A 80 4.28 -7.23 -4.94
C ASP A 80 2.85 -7.17 -5.44
N LEU A 81 2.08 -6.13 -5.06
CA LEU A 81 0.75 -5.88 -5.58
C LEU A 81 0.77 -5.81 -7.12
N CYS A 82 1.63 -4.98 -7.70
CA CYS A 82 1.67 -4.83 -9.16
C CYS A 82 2.16 -6.08 -9.88
N LYS A 83 3.04 -6.86 -9.25
CA LYS A 83 3.47 -8.16 -9.76
C LYS A 83 2.31 -9.15 -9.83
N ASP A 84 1.43 -9.18 -8.83
CA ASP A 84 0.22 -10.04 -8.82
C ASP A 84 -0.72 -9.69 -9.98
N TYR A 85 -0.74 -8.43 -10.40
CA TYR A 85 -1.50 -7.95 -11.56
C TYR A 85 -0.72 -8.05 -12.90
N GLY A 86 0.48 -8.64 -12.90
CA GLY A 86 1.26 -8.87 -14.12
C GLY A 86 2.13 -7.69 -14.58
N TYR A 87 2.31 -6.67 -13.75
CA TYR A 87 3.12 -5.49 -14.04
C TYR A 87 4.49 -5.57 -13.38
N THR A 88 5.50 -4.94 -14.00
CA THR A 88 6.83 -4.79 -13.42
C THR A 88 7.01 -3.35 -12.95
N VAL A 89 7.26 -3.16 -11.66
CA VAL A 89 7.56 -1.85 -11.06
C VAL A 89 9.07 -1.67 -10.99
N THR A 90 9.59 -0.63 -11.64
CA THR A 90 10.99 -0.24 -11.46
C THR A 90 11.07 0.68 -10.26
N VAL A 91 11.74 0.24 -9.20
CA VAL A 91 12.03 1.08 -8.02
C VAL A 91 13.36 1.79 -8.26
N PRO A 92 13.38 3.12 -8.48
CA PRO A 92 14.63 3.86 -8.56
C PRO A 92 15.40 3.69 -7.25
N PRO A 93 16.73 3.68 -7.23
CA PRO A 93 17.49 3.73 -5.98
C PRO A 93 16.96 4.87 -5.10
N ALA A 94 17.00 4.70 -3.77
CA ALA A 94 16.91 5.87 -2.92
C ALA A 94 18.05 6.78 -3.37
N ALA A 95 17.74 8.02 -3.80
CA ALA A 95 18.79 9.00 -4.03
C ALA A 95 19.63 8.97 -2.76
N ALA A 96 20.91 8.61 -2.86
CA ALA A 96 21.80 8.55 -1.72
C ALA A 96 21.60 9.88 -1.02
N ALA A 97 21.05 9.84 0.20
CA ALA A 97 20.77 11.05 0.96
C ALA A 97 22.10 11.80 0.98
N THR A 98 22.21 12.86 0.17
CA THR A 98 23.37 13.71 0.19
C THR A 98 23.29 14.37 1.54
N ALA A 99 23.98 13.77 2.51
CA ALA A 99 24.31 14.37 3.78
C ALA A 99 24.93 15.73 3.46
N ASN A 100 24.18 16.78 3.74
CA ASN A 100 24.67 18.15 3.84
C ASN A 100 23.97 18.77 5.04
#